data_AF-A0A7V9EQL6-F1
#
_entry.id   AF-A0A7V9EQL6-F1
#
_cell.length_a   1.000
_cell.length_b   1.000
_cell.length_c   1.000
_cell.angle_alpha   90.00
_cell.angle_beta   90.00
_cell.angle_gamma   90.00
#
_symmetry.space_group_name_H-M   'P 1'
#
loop_
_entity.id
_entity.type
_entity.pdbx_description
1 polymer ?
#
loop_
_entity_poly.entity_id
_entity_poly.type
_entity_poly.pdbx_seq_one_letter_code
_entity_poly.pdbx_strand_id
1 'polypeptide(L)'
;LPITGPSAGASGPVAFSNDGATVYVPVTEIGGVNKLLAVAVNGGAGGVPPAPTNLAARVQSKTIGGSVKSRVKLSWTDNATNESGYAVERCSGGGCTNFSPLATVAANTVSYFDKNVSAGTTYRYRVAATSTAGQSPYSNIAEATTP
;
A
#
# COMPACT_ATOMS: atom_id res chain seq x y z
N LEU A 1 -30.16 32.03 -35.53
CA LEU A 1 -29.74 30.96 -36.49
C LEU A 1 -29.77 29.64 -35.72
N PRO A 2 -30.56 28.64 -36.12
CA PRO A 2 -30.55 27.37 -35.41
C PRO A 2 -29.25 26.63 -35.72
N ILE A 3 -28.54 26.23 -34.67
CA ILE A 3 -27.45 25.27 -34.77
C ILE A 3 -28.06 23.90 -35.05
N THR A 4 -27.69 23.29 -36.17
CA THR A 4 -28.06 21.91 -36.51
C THR A 4 -27.40 20.96 -35.53
N GLY A 5 -28.19 20.19 -34.79
CA GLY A 5 -27.70 19.07 -34.01
C GLY A 5 -27.11 17.97 -34.90
N PRO A 6 -26.25 17.08 -34.37
CA PRO A 6 -25.67 16.01 -35.16
C PRO A 6 -26.75 15.08 -35.70
N SER A 7 -26.67 14.81 -37.01
CA SER A 7 -27.45 13.82 -37.74
C SER A 7 -27.29 12.43 -37.12
N ALA A 8 -28.41 11.72 -36.96
CA ALA A 8 -28.42 10.31 -36.57
C ALA A 8 -27.56 9.47 -37.53
N GLY A 9 -26.64 8.67 -36.98
CA GLY A 9 -25.87 7.68 -37.76
C GLY A 9 -24.40 7.49 -37.40
N ALA A 10 -23.83 8.19 -36.41
CA ALA A 10 -22.44 8.00 -36.02
C ALA A 10 -22.32 7.06 -34.80
N SER A 11 -22.02 5.78 -35.05
CA SER A 11 -21.45 4.88 -34.03
C SER A 11 -20.03 5.31 -33.72
N GLY A 12 -19.89 6.22 -32.76
CA GLY A 12 -18.60 6.69 -32.25
C GLY A 12 -18.52 6.48 -30.73
N PRO A 13 -17.31 6.31 -30.16
CA PRO A 13 -17.15 6.21 -28.72
C PRO A 13 -17.57 7.53 -28.06
N VAL A 14 -18.39 7.43 -27.01
CA VAL A 14 -18.73 8.58 -26.16
C VAL A 14 -17.60 8.78 -25.15
N ALA A 15 -17.08 10.00 -25.06
CA ALA A 15 -16.02 10.36 -24.13
C ALA A 15 -16.60 10.96 -22.84
N PHE A 16 -16.17 10.45 -21.70
CA PHE A 16 -16.38 11.06 -20.39
C PHE A 16 -15.02 11.41 -19.78
N SER A 17 -14.89 12.59 -19.16
CA SER A 17 -13.65 13.03 -18.51
C SER A 17 -13.91 13.47 -17.09
N ASN A 18 -13.12 12.95 -16.16
CA ASN A 18 -12.91 13.54 -14.83
C ASN A 18 -11.43 13.42 -14.48
N ASP A 19 -10.85 14.48 -13.90
CA ASP A 19 -9.44 14.56 -13.49
C ASP A 19 -8.42 14.21 -14.62
N GLY A 20 -8.73 14.62 -15.85
CA GLY A 20 -7.83 14.43 -17.00
C GLY A 20 -7.75 13.02 -17.56
N ALA A 21 -8.45 12.03 -16.99
CA ALA A 21 -8.59 10.70 -17.57
C ALA A 21 -9.78 10.66 -18.54
N THR A 22 -9.54 10.34 -19.81
CA THR A 22 -10.59 10.14 -20.83
C THR A 22 -10.90 8.66 -20.99
N VAL A 23 -12.14 8.27 -20.76
CA VAL A 23 -12.61 6.89 -20.98
C VAL A 23 -13.34 6.81 -22.32
N TYR A 24 -12.89 5.92 -23.21
CA TYR A 24 -13.55 5.61 -24.48
C TYR A 24 -14.38 4.34 -24.33
N VAL A 25 -15.70 4.45 -24.41
CA VAL A 25 -16.60 3.29 -24.37
C VAL A 25 -17.06 2.97 -25.79
N PRO A 26 -16.73 1.79 -26.36
CA PRO A 26 -17.30 1.39 -27.63
C PRO A 26 -18.78 1.05 -27.44
N VAL A 27 -19.67 1.84 -28.05
CA VAL A 27 -21.11 1.56 -28.05
C VAL A 27 -21.39 0.62 -29.21
N THR A 28 -21.89 -0.58 -28.92
CA THR A 28 -22.58 -1.40 -29.92
C THR A 28 -24.06 -1.32 -29.61
N GLU A 29 -24.86 -0.82 -30.54
CA GLU A 29 -26.32 -0.75 -30.36
C GLU A 29 -26.88 -2.15 -30.05
N ILE A 30 -27.52 -2.30 -28.89
CA ILE A 30 -28.42 -3.44 -28.64
C ILE A 30 -29.85 -2.91 -28.76
N GLY A 31 -30.43 -3.06 -29.95
CA GLY A 31 -31.85 -2.78 -30.19
C GLY A 31 -32.27 -1.31 -30.16
N GLY A 32 -31.39 -0.37 -30.55
CA GLY A 32 -31.79 1.03 -30.82
C GLY A 32 -32.08 1.90 -29.59
N VAL A 33 -31.67 1.49 -28.40
CA VAL A 33 -31.67 2.35 -27.20
C VAL A 33 -30.25 2.52 -26.68
N ASN A 34 -29.84 3.76 -26.46
CA ASN A 34 -28.60 4.11 -25.74
C ASN A 34 -28.76 3.72 -24.26
N LYS A 35 -28.68 2.43 -23.97
CA LYS A 35 -28.71 1.95 -22.59
C LYS A 35 -27.31 2.12 -22.02
N LEU A 36 -27.13 3.06 -21.10
CA LEU A 36 -25.96 3.09 -20.24
C LEU A 36 -25.89 1.74 -19.53
N LEU A 37 -25.02 0.84 -19.97
CA LEU A 37 -24.54 -0.23 -19.09
C LEU A 37 -23.72 0.48 -18.03
N ALA A 38 -24.13 0.41 -16.77
CA ALA A 38 -23.54 1.18 -15.68
C ALA A 38 -22.01 1.22 -15.81
N VAL A 39 -21.47 2.39 -16.16
CA VAL A 39 -20.02 2.61 -16.11
C VAL A 39 -19.71 2.79 -14.64
N ALA A 40 -19.12 1.77 -14.02
CA ALA A 40 -18.38 1.99 -12.80
C ALA A 40 -17.20 2.90 -13.19
N VAL A 41 -17.38 4.21 -13.02
CA VAL A 41 -16.28 5.17 -13.03
C VAL A 41 -15.41 4.81 -11.83
N ASN A 42 -14.39 3.98 -12.06
CA ASN A 42 -13.28 3.83 -11.12
C ASN A 42 -12.46 5.12 -11.16
N GLY A 43 -13.05 6.20 -10.64
CA GLY A 43 -12.35 7.46 -10.47
C GLY A 43 -11.24 7.27 -9.44
N GLY A 44 -9.99 7.25 -9.90
CA GLY A 44 -8.86 7.97 -9.31
C GLY A 44 -8.47 7.77 -7.84
N ALA A 45 -9.12 6.88 -7.09
CA ALA A 45 -8.70 6.50 -5.76
C ALA A 45 -8.06 5.11 -5.87
N GLY A 46 -6.73 5.06 -5.96
CA GLY A 46 -5.99 3.81 -5.87
C GLY A 46 -6.49 3.05 -4.64
N GLY A 47 -6.98 1.83 -4.84
CA GLY A 47 -7.68 1.05 -3.81
C GLY A 47 -6.82 0.73 -2.59
N VAL A 48 -7.27 -0.20 -1.74
CA VAL A 48 -6.41 -0.70 -0.67
C VAL A 48 -5.11 -1.26 -1.30
N PRO A 49 -3.92 -0.80 -0.88
CA PRO A 49 -2.67 -1.22 -1.51
C PRO A 49 -2.42 -2.73 -1.32
N PRO A 50 -1.66 -3.37 -2.22
CA PRO A 50 -1.16 -4.72 -1.97
C PRO A 50 -0.20 -4.72 -0.76
N ALA A 51 -0.25 -5.80 0.01
CA ALA A 51 0.58 -5.92 1.21
C ALA A 51 2.07 -6.05 0.86
N PRO A 52 2.98 -5.45 1.65
CA PRO A 52 4.40 -5.73 1.52
C PRO A 52 4.70 -7.20 1.89
N THR A 53 5.74 -7.76 1.29
CA THR A 53 6.14 -9.17 1.47
C THR A 53 7.62 -9.29 1.84
N ASN A 54 8.08 -10.51 2.10
CA ASN A 54 9.49 -10.80 2.39
C ASN A 54 10.08 -9.95 3.52
N LEU A 55 9.28 -9.63 4.54
CA LEU A 55 9.77 -8.89 5.70
C LEU A 55 10.84 -9.73 6.39
N ALA A 56 12.01 -9.12 6.60
CA ALA A 56 13.12 -9.68 7.34
C ALA A 56 13.54 -8.74 8.47
N ALA A 57 13.88 -9.31 9.62
CA ALA A 57 14.40 -8.59 10.79
C ALA A 57 15.85 -9.06 11.05
N ARG A 58 16.80 -8.13 11.05
CA ARG A 58 18.24 -8.41 11.23
C ARG A 58 18.80 -7.57 12.36
N VAL A 59 19.31 -8.22 13.40
CA VAL A 59 19.98 -7.53 14.51
C VAL A 59 21.33 -6.98 14.03
N GLN A 60 21.62 -5.76 14.43
CA GLN A 60 22.94 -5.15 14.32
C GLN A 60 23.37 -4.70 15.71
N SER A 61 24.50 -5.20 16.17
CA SER A 61 25.07 -4.88 17.48
C SER A 61 26.44 -4.24 17.34
N LYS A 62 26.75 -3.28 18.21
CA LYS A 62 28.05 -2.65 18.31
C LYS A 62 28.42 -2.42 19.77
N THR A 63 29.65 -2.72 20.14
CA THR A 63 30.20 -2.36 21.45
C THR A 63 30.65 -0.89 21.44
N ILE A 64 30.11 -0.10 22.36
CA ILE A 64 30.42 1.32 22.54
C ILE A 64 30.72 1.55 24.02
N GLY A 65 31.96 1.92 24.35
CA GLY A 65 32.36 2.18 25.74
C GLY A 65 32.14 0.98 26.68
N GLY A 66 32.38 -0.25 26.21
CA GLY A 66 32.18 -1.48 26.99
C GLY A 66 30.72 -1.97 27.09
N SER A 67 29.75 -1.21 26.56
CA SER A 67 28.34 -1.63 26.49
C SER A 67 27.96 -2.09 25.08
N VAL A 68 27.18 -3.17 24.98
CA VAL A 68 26.58 -3.58 23.70
C VAL A 68 25.34 -2.72 23.42
N LYS A 69 25.29 -2.12 22.24
CA LYS A 69 24.11 -1.42 21.72
C LYS A 69 23.60 -2.15 20.50
N SER A 70 22.31 -2.46 20.49
CA SER A 70 21.66 -3.19 19.41
C SER A 70 20.58 -2.35 18.73
N ARG A 71 20.29 -2.67 17.48
CA ARG A 71 19.15 -2.19 16.70
C ARG A 71 18.71 -3.30 15.76
N VAL A 72 17.45 -3.29 15.34
CA VAL A 72 16.93 -4.25 14.37
C VAL A 72 16.67 -3.53 13.06
N LYS A 73 17.33 -3.97 11.98
CA LYS A 73 17.01 -3.54 10.62
C LYS A 73 15.86 -4.39 10.10
N LEU A 74 14.76 -3.73 9.76
CA LEU A 74 13.66 -4.29 9.00
C LEU A 74 13.88 -4.01 7.51
N SER A 75 13.60 -4.98 6.66
CA SER A 75 13.59 -4.81 5.21
C SER A 75 12.48 -5.64 4.60
N TRP A 76 11.77 -5.11 3.62
CA TRP A 76 10.63 -5.76 2.97
C TRP A 76 10.61 -5.47 1.47
N THR A 77 9.84 -6.25 0.73
CA THR A 77 9.48 -5.98 -0.66
C THR A 77 8.28 -5.04 -0.69
N ASP A 78 8.45 -3.92 -1.38
CA ASP A 78 7.36 -3.04 -1.79
C ASP A 78 6.62 -3.69 -2.97
N ASN A 79 5.32 -3.91 -2.81
CA ASN A 79 4.45 -4.40 -3.88
C ASN A 79 3.44 -3.33 -4.32
N ALA A 80 3.38 -2.21 -3.62
CA ALA A 80 2.39 -1.17 -3.79
C ALA A 80 2.89 -0.08 -4.76
N THR A 81 1.94 0.52 -5.47
CA THR A 81 2.19 1.68 -6.35
C THR A 81 1.24 2.83 -6.05
N ASN A 82 0.39 2.64 -5.05
CA ASN A 82 -0.72 3.51 -4.66
C ASN A 82 -0.75 3.76 -3.14
N GLU A 83 0.33 3.43 -2.44
CA GLU A 83 0.51 3.69 -1.03
C GLU A 83 0.97 5.13 -0.77
N SER A 84 0.53 5.66 0.36
CA SER A 84 1.02 6.89 0.97
C SER A 84 2.15 6.62 1.98
N GLY A 85 2.30 5.38 2.42
CA GLY A 85 3.31 4.96 3.37
C GLY A 85 3.14 3.54 3.87
N TYR A 86 3.87 3.23 4.95
CA TYR A 86 3.86 1.94 5.61
C TYR A 86 3.72 2.08 7.12
N ALA A 87 2.78 1.33 7.69
CA ALA A 87 2.66 1.13 9.14
C ALA A 87 3.57 -0.03 9.56
N VAL A 88 4.49 0.24 10.49
CA VAL A 88 5.38 -0.74 11.08
C VAL A 88 4.93 -1.02 12.50
N GLU A 89 4.70 -2.28 12.82
CA GLU A 89 4.28 -2.71 14.15
C GLU A 89 5.26 -3.71 14.76
N ARG A 90 5.28 -3.75 16.09
CA ARG A 90 6.18 -4.59 16.87
C ARG A 90 5.45 -5.18 18.07
N CYS A 91 5.79 -6.42 18.42
CA CYS A 91 5.56 -6.96 19.75
C CYS A 91 6.88 -7.46 20.35
N SER A 92 6.91 -7.58 21.68
CA SER A 92 8.09 -8.03 22.43
C SER A 92 7.78 -9.27 23.27
N GLY A 93 8.75 -10.17 23.38
CA GLY A 93 8.63 -11.45 24.06
C GLY A 93 8.55 -12.62 23.09
N GLY A 94 9.07 -13.78 23.51
CA GLY A 94 9.05 -15.00 22.69
C GLY A 94 7.62 -15.39 22.32
N GLY A 95 7.33 -15.52 21.02
CA GLY A 95 6.01 -15.89 20.52
C GLY A 95 4.91 -14.84 20.75
N CYS A 96 5.26 -13.59 21.04
CA CYS A 96 4.28 -12.53 21.24
C CYS A 96 3.31 -12.37 20.05
N THR A 97 2.09 -11.95 20.34
CA THR A 97 1.02 -11.71 19.35
C THR A 97 0.34 -10.35 19.51
N ASN A 98 0.58 -9.64 20.62
CA ASN A 98 0.05 -8.30 20.85
C ASN A 98 0.95 -7.24 20.19
N PHE A 99 0.70 -6.94 18.92
CA PHE A 99 1.43 -5.93 18.17
C PHE A 99 0.97 -4.51 18.54
N SER A 100 1.93 -3.60 18.64
CA SER A 100 1.70 -2.18 18.85
C SER A 100 2.39 -1.35 17.76
N PRO A 101 1.86 -0.17 17.40
CA PRO A 101 2.50 0.74 16.47
C PRO A 101 3.93 1.07 16.90
N LEU A 102 4.87 0.92 15.97
CA LEU A 102 6.27 1.31 16.16
C LEU A 102 6.60 2.57 15.38
N ALA A 103 6.19 2.64 14.11
CA ALA A 103 6.45 3.78 13.24
C ALA A 103 5.50 3.80 12.04
N THR A 104 5.38 4.96 11.42
CA THR A 104 4.88 5.13 10.05
C THR A 104 6.02 5.69 9.21
N VAL A 105 6.27 5.11 8.04
CA VAL A 105 7.29 5.58 7.09
C VAL A 105 6.64 5.97 5.76
N ALA A 106 7.33 6.81 4.97
CA ALA A 106 6.82 7.33 3.72
C ALA A 106 6.67 6.24 2.64
N ALA A 107 5.88 6.53 1.59
CA ALA A 107 5.76 5.70 0.39
C ALA A 107 7.11 5.30 -0.21
N ASN A 108 7.17 4.19 -0.95
CA ASN A 108 8.39 3.61 -1.52
C ASN A 108 9.50 3.24 -0.51
N THR A 109 9.26 3.34 0.79
CA THR A 109 10.24 2.93 1.80
C THR A 109 10.27 1.41 1.90
N VAL A 110 11.46 0.81 1.79
CA VAL A 110 11.68 -0.64 1.85
C VAL A 110 12.46 -1.10 3.09
N SER A 111 12.77 -0.18 4.02
CA SER A 111 13.50 -0.53 5.24
C SER A 111 13.26 0.44 6.40
N TYR A 112 13.41 -0.05 7.63
CA TYR A 112 13.30 0.73 8.86
C TYR A 112 14.30 0.22 9.91
N PHE A 113 14.81 1.11 10.77
CA PHE A 113 15.65 0.72 11.91
C PHE A 113 14.90 0.93 13.22
N ASP A 114 14.59 -0.16 13.90
CA ASP A 114 14.18 -0.14 15.29
C ASP A 114 15.41 0.03 16.18
N LYS A 115 15.59 1.24 16.72
CA LYS A 115 16.74 1.61 17.56
C LYS A 115 16.47 1.43 19.05
N ASN A 116 15.24 1.16 19.44
CA ASN A 116 14.79 1.14 20.83
C ASN A 116 14.54 -0.31 21.26
N VAL A 117 15.62 -1.09 21.29
CA VAL A 117 15.61 -2.53 21.64
C VAL A 117 16.50 -2.82 22.84
N SER A 118 15.95 -3.55 23.79
CA SER A 118 16.66 -4.11 24.95
C SER A 118 17.46 -5.35 24.57
N ALA A 119 18.56 -5.62 25.28
CA ALA A 119 19.34 -6.86 25.17
C ALA A 119 18.53 -8.10 25.56
N GLY A 120 18.91 -9.27 25.04
CA GLY A 120 18.28 -10.56 25.35
C GLY A 120 16.77 -10.62 25.09
N THR A 121 16.24 -9.77 24.22
CA THR A 121 14.80 -9.63 23.99
C THR A 121 14.44 -10.06 22.57
N THR A 122 13.47 -10.95 22.45
CA THR A 122 12.87 -11.31 21.17
C THR A 122 11.82 -10.27 20.78
N TYR A 123 11.92 -9.79 19.54
CA TYR A 123 10.94 -8.91 18.92
C TYR A 123 10.37 -9.56 17.68
N ARG A 124 9.06 -9.38 17.47
CA ARG A 124 8.39 -9.76 16.23
C ARG A 124 7.83 -8.51 15.57
N TYR A 125 7.90 -8.46 14.25
CA TYR A 125 7.56 -7.31 13.43
C TYR A 125 6.60 -7.72 12.32
N ARG A 126 5.74 -6.78 11.93
CA ARG A 126 4.90 -6.87 10.74
C ARG A 126 4.73 -5.48 10.13
N VAL A 127 4.53 -5.43 8.81
CA VAL A 127 4.41 -4.16 8.08
C VAL A 127 3.15 -4.23 7.22
N ALA A 128 2.42 -3.13 7.11
CA ALA A 128 1.30 -2.97 6.18
C ALA A 128 1.47 -1.68 5.38
N ALA A 129 1.07 -1.70 4.10
CA ALA A 129 0.98 -0.50 3.27
C ALA A 129 -0.29 0.29 3.61
N THR A 130 -0.22 1.62 3.56
CA THR A 130 -1.34 2.51 3.87
C THR A 130 -1.61 3.48 2.72
N SER A 131 -2.88 3.72 2.40
CA SER A 131 -3.32 4.77 1.48
C SER A 131 -4.54 5.49 2.04
N THR A 132 -5.05 6.49 1.32
CA THR A 132 -6.32 7.15 1.64
C THR A 132 -7.52 6.19 1.54
N ALA A 133 -7.39 5.10 0.78
CA ALA A 133 -8.41 4.06 0.67
C ALA A 133 -8.36 3.04 1.82
N GLY A 134 -7.30 3.03 2.63
CA GLY A 134 -7.16 2.17 3.81
C GLY A 134 -5.81 1.50 3.93
N GLN A 135 -5.75 0.49 4.79
CA GLN A 135 -4.55 -0.30 5.08
C GLN A 135 -4.63 -1.68 4.44
N SER A 136 -3.51 -2.15 3.89
CA SER A 136 -3.37 -3.53 3.39
C SER A 136 -3.47 -4.56 4.53
N PRO A 137 -3.62 -5.85 4.21
CA PRO A 137 -3.17 -6.91 5.12
C PRO A 137 -1.71 -6.71 5.53
N TYR A 138 -1.31 -7.28 6.65
CA TYR A 138 0.10 -7.26 7.06
C TYR A 138 0.94 -8.24 6.23
N SER A 139 2.24 -7.97 6.16
CA SER A 139 3.28 -8.87 5.68
C SER A 139 3.34 -10.17 6.50
N ASN A 140 4.27 -11.07 6.13
CA ASN A 140 4.73 -12.10 7.04
C ASN A 140 5.26 -11.49 8.35
N ILE A 141 5.23 -12.26 9.44
CA ILE A 141 5.88 -11.89 10.69
C ILE A 141 7.38 -12.18 10.56
N ALA A 142 8.22 -11.20 10.90
CA ALA A 142 9.66 -11.37 11.02
C ALA A 142 10.09 -11.30 12.48
N GLU A 143 11.06 -12.12 12.88
CA GLU A 143 11.50 -12.24 14.27
C GLU A 143 13.00 -12.03 14.40
N ALA A 144 13.42 -11.40 15.49
CA ALA A 144 14.83 -11.20 15.83
C ALA A 144 15.01 -11.19 17.35
N THR A 145 16.06 -11.84 17.85
CA THR A 145 16.45 -11.80 19.27
C THR A 145 17.76 -11.04 19.41
N THR A 146 17.75 -9.99 20.21
CA THR A 146 18.95 -9.22 20.52
C THR A 146 19.91 -10.02 21.43
N PRO A 147 21.24 -9.88 21.25
CA PRO A 147 22.24 -10.43 22.16
C PRO A 147 22.13 -9.92 23.59
#